data_AF-A0A2V8SP94-F1
#
_entry.id   AF-A0A2V8SP94-F1
#
_cell.length_a   1.000
_cell.length_b   1.000
_cell.length_c   1.000
_cell.angle_alpha   90.00
_cell.angle_beta   90.00
_cell.angle_gamma   90.00
#
_symmetry.space_group_name_H-M   'P 1'
#
loop_
_entity.id
_entity.type
_entity.pdbx_description
1 polymer ?
#
loop_
_entity_poly.entity_id
_entity_poly.type
_entity_poly.pdbx_seq_one_letter_code
_entity_poly.pdbx_strand_id
1 'polypeptide(L)'
;MNDIQMTFREFYLYVIIFGAILGALLGLIPLILGRRKNKARLGVYGLLASIVSGAIAPILAIIVVAIFSWVIVKKESAPVGSGDETSGPASE
;
A
#
# COMPACT_ATOMS: atom_id res chain seq x y z
N MET A 1 0.23 -40.01 5.63
CA MET A 1 -0.13 -38.73 6.28
C MET A 1 0.94 -37.68 5.97
N ASN A 2 1.11 -37.30 4.69
CA ASN A 2 2.00 -36.20 4.28
C ASN A 2 1.30 -35.22 3.33
N ASP A 3 0.05 -35.49 2.96
CA ASP A 3 -0.69 -34.75 1.91
C ASP A 3 -1.32 -33.45 2.42
N ILE A 4 -1.48 -33.28 3.74
CA ILE A 4 -2.13 -32.10 4.32
C ILE A 4 -1.24 -30.84 4.18
N GLN A 5 0.08 -30.99 4.13
CA GLN A 5 0.99 -29.83 4.07
C GLN A 5 1.10 -29.20 2.67
N MET A 6 0.94 -29.98 1.59
CA MET A 6 0.99 -29.41 0.24
C MET A 6 -0.16 -28.42 0.00
N THR A 7 -1.36 -28.73 0.51
CA THR A 7 -2.56 -27.91 0.30
C THR A 7 -2.50 -26.55 0.99
N PHE A 8 -2.00 -26.48 2.23
CA PHE A 8 -1.97 -25.21 2.98
C PHE A 8 -1.01 -24.19 2.37
N ARG A 9 0.15 -24.63 1.85
CA ARG A 9 1.12 -23.74 1.22
C ARG A 9 0.61 -23.17 -0.09
N GLU A 10 -0.01 -24.03 -0.92
CA GLU A 10 -0.62 -23.60 -2.18
C GLU A 10 -1.78 -22.64 -1.94
N PHE A 11 -2.68 -22.97 -1.01
CA PHE A 11 -3.80 -22.10 -0.64
C PHE A 11 -3.30 -20.72 -0.17
N TYR A 12 -2.28 -20.69 0.69
CA TYR A 12 -1.71 -19.43 1.18
C TYR A 12 -1.04 -18.61 0.06
N LEU A 13 -0.31 -19.26 -0.85
CA LEU A 13 0.26 -18.61 -2.03
C LEU A 13 -0.82 -18.02 -2.95
N TYR A 14 -1.91 -18.75 -3.18
CA TYR A 14 -3.05 -18.24 -3.95
C TYR A 14 -3.69 -17.02 -3.30
N VAL A 15 -3.90 -17.05 -1.98
CA VAL A 15 -4.46 -15.92 -1.23
C VAL A 15 -3.55 -14.70 -1.32
N ILE A 16 -2.22 -14.86 -1.17
CA ILE A 16 -1.26 -13.77 -1.29
C ILE A 16 -1.28 -13.17 -2.70
N ILE A 17 -1.18 -14.01 -3.74
CA ILE A 17 -1.10 -13.54 -5.13
C ILE A 17 -2.40 -12.83 -5.51
N PHE A 18 -3.54 -13.46 -5.22
CA PHE A 18 -4.85 -12.90 -5.53
C PHE A 18 -5.11 -11.63 -4.74
N GLY A 19 -4.76 -11.62 -3.45
CA GLY A 19 -4.85 -10.47 -2.56
C GLY A 19 -3.96 -9.31 -3.01
N ALA A 20 -2.73 -9.58 -3.45
CA ALA A 20 -1.82 -8.58 -3.99
C ALA A 20 -2.33 -7.98 -5.31
N ILE A 21 -2.90 -8.80 -6.21
CA ILE A 21 -3.52 -8.33 -7.46
C ILE A 21 -4.72 -7.45 -7.15
N LEU A 22 -5.62 -7.89 -6.26
CA LEU A 22 -6.77 -7.08 -5.85
C LEU A 22 -6.33 -5.78 -5.16
N GLY A 23 -5.33 -5.83 -4.30
CA GLY A 23 -4.72 -4.66 -3.68
C GLY A 23 -4.10 -3.71 -4.70
N ALA A 24 -3.43 -4.22 -5.74
CA ALA A 24 -2.91 -3.40 -6.82
C ALA A 24 -4.03 -2.71 -7.62
N LEU A 25 -5.09 -3.45 -7.97
CA LEU A 25 -6.24 -2.94 -8.71
C LEU A 25 -6.98 -1.85 -7.92
N LEU A 26 -7.25 -2.10 -6.64
CA LEU A 26 -7.92 -1.14 -5.76
C LEU A 26 -7.00 0.07 -5.44
N GLY A 27 -5.71 -0.17 -5.21
CA GLY A 27 -4.68 0.84 -4.97
C GLY A 27 -4.42 1.73 -6.19
N LEU A 28 -4.87 1.35 -7.38
CA LEU A 28 -4.83 2.21 -8.56
C LEU A 28 -5.73 3.45 -8.42
N ILE A 29 -6.81 3.35 -7.62
CA ILE A 29 -7.73 4.46 -7.34
C ILE A 29 -6.99 5.63 -6.64
N PRO A 30 -6.34 5.45 -5.48
CA PRO A 30 -5.58 6.53 -4.84
C PRO A 30 -4.39 6.98 -5.70
N LEU A 31 -3.79 6.12 -6.53
CA LEU A 31 -2.75 6.54 -7.46
C LEU A 31 -3.27 7.53 -8.51
N ILE A 32 -4.40 7.22 -9.16
CA ILE A 32 -5.05 8.08 -10.16
C ILE A 32 -5.52 9.39 -9.51
N LEU A 33 -6.16 9.31 -8.33
CA LEU A 33 -6.58 10.49 -7.57
C LEU A 33 -5.38 11.36 -7.14
N GLY A 34 -4.30 10.74 -6.68
CA GLY A 34 -3.06 11.42 -6.28
C GLY A 34 -2.42 12.15 -7.45
N ARG A 35 -2.39 11.53 -8.64
CA ARG A 35 -1.89 12.15 -9.87
C ARG A 35 -2.75 13.34 -10.30
N ARG A 36 -4.08 13.24 -10.24
CA ARG A 36 -4.98 14.37 -10.58
C ARG A 36 -4.85 15.55 -9.61
N LYS A 37 -4.45 15.32 -8.36
CA LYS A 37 -4.30 16.37 -7.33
C LYS A 37 -2.87 16.86 -7.13
N ASN A 38 -1.92 16.54 -8.03
CA ASN A 38 -0.48 16.83 -7.88
C ASN A 38 0.15 16.23 -6.59
N LYS A 39 -0.51 15.25 -5.96
CA LYS A 39 -0.05 14.53 -4.76
C LYS A 39 0.37 13.10 -5.14
N ALA A 40 1.20 12.96 -6.17
CA ALA A 40 1.62 11.67 -6.71
C ALA A 40 2.28 10.77 -5.65
N ARG A 41 3.07 11.36 -4.73
CA ARG A 41 3.70 10.64 -3.60
C ARG A 41 2.67 9.90 -2.74
N LEU A 42 1.61 10.58 -2.28
CA LEU A 42 0.54 9.94 -1.50
C LEU A 42 -0.20 8.85 -2.28
N GLY A 43 -0.38 9.03 -3.59
CA GLY A 43 -0.97 8.01 -4.46
C GLY A 43 -0.11 6.74 -4.54
N VAL A 44 1.21 6.89 -4.65
CA VAL A 44 2.16 5.75 -4.65
C VAL A 44 2.17 5.05 -3.31
N TYR A 45 2.18 5.78 -2.18
CA TYR A 45 2.07 5.17 -0.86
C TYR A 45 0.76 4.41 -0.68
N GLY A 46 -0.36 4.96 -1.18
CA GLY A 46 -1.66 4.28 -1.16
C GLY A 46 -1.68 2.99 -1.99
N LEU A 47 -1.04 2.99 -3.16
CA LEU A 47 -0.87 1.79 -3.98
C LEU A 47 -0.05 0.72 -3.25
N LEU A 48 1.14 1.09 -2.75
CA LEU A 48 2.03 0.17 -2.05
C LEU A 48 1.36 -0.40 -0.80
N ALA A 49 0.72 0.45 0.01
CA ALA A 49 -0.02 0.03 1.18
C ALA A 49 -1.19 -0.90 0.83
N SER A 50 -1.89 -0.67 -0.28
CA SER A 50 -2.98 -1.54 -0.73
C SER A 50 -2.49 -2.91 -1.21
N ILE A 51 -1.35 -2.97 -1.91
CA ILE A 51 -0.74 -4.24 -2.33
C ILE A 51 -0.32 -5.07 -1.11
N VAL A 52 0.39 -4.45 -0.16
CA VAL A 52 0.88 -5.14 1.05
C VAL A 52 -0.28 -5.58 1.94
N SER A 53 -1.28 -4.70 2.17
CA SER A 53 -2.46 -5.07 2.95
C SER A 53 -3.32 -6.11 2.26
N GLY A 54 -3.47 -6.05 0.93
CA GLY A 54 -4.20 -7.04 0.14
C GLY A 54 -3.56 -8.44 0.21
N ALA A 55 -2.22 -8.50 0.18
CA ALA A 55 -1.47 -9.74 0.31
C ALA A 55 -1.61 -10.40 1.70
N ILE A 56 -1.77 -9.60 2.76
CA ILE A 56 -1.91 -10.10 4.14
C ILE A 56 -3.37 -10.43 4.45
N ALA A 57 -4.28 -9.51 4.13
CA ALA A 57 -5.70 -9.61 4.41
C ALA A 57 -6.49 -8.80 3.35
N PRO A 58 -7.15 -9.45 2.38
CA PRO A 58 -7.82 -8.75 1.28
C PRO A 58 -8.91 -7.75 1.73
N ILE A 59 -9.53 -7.97 2.89
CA ILE A 59 -10.51 -7.05 3.47
C ILE A 59 -9.86 -5.73 3.93
N LEU A 60 -8.63 -5.78 4.46
CA LEU A 60 -7.91 -4.57 4.89
C LEU A 60 -7.57 -3.66 3.71
N ALA A 61 -7.34 -4.23 2.51
CA ALA A 61 -7.06 -3.45 1.32
C ALA A 61 -8.17 -2.43 1.01
N ILE A 62 -9.44 -2.81 1.23
CA ILE A 62 -10.60 -1.93 1.01
C ILE A 62 -10.54 -0.73 1.97
N ILE A 63 -10.26 -0.98 3.24
CA ILE A 63 -10.16 0.06 4.28
C ILE A 63 -9.00 1.01 3.97
N VAL A 64 -7.83 0.47 3.63
CA VAL A 64 -6.63 1.25 3.28
C VAL A 64 -6.91 2.14 2.07
N VAL A 65 -7.53 1.60 1.03
CA VAL A 65 -7.89 2.35 -0.20
C VAL A 65 -8.88 3.45 0.11
N ALA A 66 -9.88 3.20 0.95
CA ALA A 66 -10.84 4.21 1.38
C ALA A 66 -10.17 5.34 2.16
N ILE A 67 -9.28 5.02 3.10
CA ILE A 67 -8.54 6.01 3.90
C ILE A 67 -7.63 6.85 3.01
N PHE A 68 -6.79 6.22 2.18
CA PHE A 68 -5.88 6.95 1.29
C PHE A 68 -6.64 7.79 0.25
N SER A 69 -7.72 7.26 -0.32
CA SER A 69 -8.58 8.04 -1.23
C SER A 69 -9.18 9.25 -0.52
N TRP A 70 -9.65 9.09 0.73
CA TRP A 70 -10.15 10.20 1.54
C TRP A 70 -9.05 11.22 1.80
N VAL A 71 -7.87 10.80 2.27
CA VAL A 71 -6.74 11.68 2.60
C VAL A 71 -6.29 12.48 1.37
N ILE A 72 -6.28 11.86 0.19
CA ILE A 72 -5.94 12.53 -1.07
C ILE A 72 -7.03 13.54 -1.46
N VAL A 73 -8.31 13.20 -1.26
CA VAL A 73 -9.42 14.09 -1.58
C VAL A 73 -9.50 15.28 -0.61
N LYS A 74 -9.22 15.07 0.68
CA LYS A 74 -9.25 16.11 1.72
C LYS A 74 -8.15 17.14 1.46
N LYS A 75 -8.60 18.38 1.24
CA LYS A 75 -7.73 19.54 0.98
C LYS A 75 -6.83 19.79 2.20
N GLU A 76 -5.62 20.25 1.92
CA GLU A 76 -4.42 20.27 2.77
C GLU A 76 -4.67 20.61 4.24
N SER A 77 -4.17 19.75 5.13
CA SER A 77 -3.63 20.14 6.44
C SER A 77 -2.73 19.02 6.95
N ALA A 78 -1.51 18.92 6.42
CA ALA A 78 -0.36 18.37 7.14
C ALA A 78 0.91 18.56 6.30
N PRO A 79 1.88 19.37 6.75
CA PRO A 79 3.25 19.28 6.26
C PRO A 79 3.83 17.99 6.87
N VAL A 80 3.92 16.92 6.09
CA VAL A 80 4.79 15.80 6.47
C VAL A 80 6.20 16.27 6.19
N GLY A 81 6.89 16.60 7.27
CA GLY A 81 8.28 17.01 7.29
C GLY A 81 9.12 16.09 6.41
N SER A 82 9.93 16.74 5.58
CA SER A 82 11.21 16.22 5.13
C SER A 82 11.95 15.63 6.33
N GLY A 83 11.86 14.30 6.50
CA GLY A 83 12.94 13.53 7.09
C GLY A 83 14.05 13.47 6.06
N ASP A 84 14.71 14.61 5.91
CA ASP A 84 15.93 14.77 5.13
C ASP A 84 17.01 13.92 5.77
N GLU A 85 17.81 13.34 4.91
CA GLU A 85 18.86 12.41 5.20
C GLU A 85 19.99 13.16 5.91
N THR A 86 20.04 13.11 7.25
CA THR A 86 21.27 13.50 7.96
C THR A 86 22.32 12.42 7.76
N SER A 87 22.89 12.43 6.56
CA SER A 87 24.27 12.04 6.29
C SER A 87 25.15 12.78 7.29
N GLY A 88 25.92 12.06 8.10
CA GLY A 88 26.76 12.67 9.14
C GLY A 88 27.88 13.55 8.55
N PRO A 89 28.44 14.47 9.33
CA PRO A 89 29.79 14.94 9.10
C PRO A 89 30.77 14.07 9.90
N ALA A 90 31.70 13.46 9.17
CA ALA A 90 33.00 13.11 9.71
C ALA A 90 33.81 14.39 10.02
N SER A 91 34.82 14.22 10.89
CA SER A 91 35.98 15.07 11.21
C SER A 91 35.86 16.05 12.38
N GLU A 92 36.42 15.63 13.52
CA GLU A 92 37.40 16.40 14.30
C GLU A 92 38.68 15.57 14.44
#